data_AF-K1R8Z0-F1
#
_entry.id   AF-K1R8Z0-F1
#
_cell.length_a   1.000
_cell.length_b   1.000
_cell.length_c   1.000
_cell.angle_alpha   90.00
_cell.angle_beta   90.00
_cell.angle_gamma   90.00
#
_symmetry.space_group_name_H-M   'P 1'
#
loop_
_entity.id
_entity.type
_entity.pdbx_description
1 polymer ?
#
loop_
_entity_poly.entity_id
_entity_poly.type
_entity_poly.pdbx_seq_one_letter_code
_entity_poly.pdbx_strand_id
1 'polypeptide(L)'
;MGIKGLTTFMKSNPQLMKEIRLHDTEVVIDGNSLYHFIFYSNQLDFLHGGDYDQYAYKIIKFFNLLHCCNIQPYIVFDGGNDPNDMKFQTSHKRMKQRLEMAMQLAKGHKGDCKVMPILAFDTFRAVLKEIMIPFAVCDFEADIEIAKLANKLNCPVLSDDSDFYIFPLTAGFIPFESVSFTEQETRMENDSLENFLSARRYHVNNFVHFFPSLGRKVLHLIAALLGNDYVDTQIFKPFYSSIWRYEGYTPFSIPITDKRTLKSLMEKRGICLVLCLIAGVTFAVEWPIGTYTLVKPRSGCPPDWLEGWTDQDNEDSHNSNRSFGRNMKFYYCTKNPNIGMNGGLWPGGNYCILQHGESCPMGFQPGSVYWDDEDSRNGNSHGGVLPTGSYGRNTKINYCCRDDGQYNTPIALPNSRPFYLLRFTSPCQMVKGMYVREESVDFDDEDHNNKNSATGKHPLGTGGGRNQRLMYCYYSHLRAK
;
A
#
# COMPACT_ATOMS: atom_id res chain seq x y z
N MET A 1 14.26 8.28 18.73
CA MET A 1 15.10 8.66 17.57
C MET A 1 14.64 7.80 16.38
N GLY A 2 15.32 7.80 15.24
CA GLY A 2 14.95 6.96 14.09
C GLY A 2 13.90 7.54 13.12
N ILE A 3 13.14 6.65 12.47
CA ILE A 3 12.12 6.97 11.44
C ILE A 3 11.00 7.90 11.92
N LYS A 4 10.81 8.99 11.17
CA LYS A 4 9.87 10.05 11.54
C LYS A 4 8.42 9.56 11.62
N GLY A 5 7.87 9.65 12.83
CA GLY A 5 6.47 9.42 13.19
C GLY A 5 6.01 7.96 13.17
N LEU A 6 6.90 6.99 12.88
CA LEU A 6 6.58 5.57 12.97
C LEU A 6 6.10 5.17 14.38
N THR A 7 6.75 5.68 15.44
CA THR A 7 6.29 5.49 16.82
C THR A 7 4.86 5.99 17.04
N THR A 8 4.50 7.15 16.49
CA THR A 8 3.13 7.70 16.60
C THR A 8 2.10 6.80 15.91
N PHE A 9 2.47 6.23 14.76
CA PHE A 9 1.63 5.27 14.06
C PHE A 9 1.42 4.00 14.88
N MET A 10 2.48 3.43 15.46
CA MET A 10 2.38 2.25 16.32
C MET A 10 1.51 2.51 17.55
N LYS A 11 1.65 3.68 18.20
CA LYS A 11 0.78 4.09 19.31
C LYS A 11 -0.69 4.21 18.91
N SER A 12 -0.97 4.62 17.67
CA SER A 12 -2.33 4.77 17.15
C SER A 12 -2.94 3.45 16.67
N ASN A 13 -2.15 2.37 16.61
CA ASN A 13 -2.56 1.05 16.13
C ASN A 13 -2.15 -0.04 17.14
N PRO A 14 -2.73 -0.04 18.35
CA PRO A 14 -2.35 -0.95 19.43
C PRO A 14 -2.50 -2.43 19.06
N GLN A 15 -3.39 -2.77 18.11
CA GLN A 15 -3.57 -4.13 17.58
C GLN A 15 -2.32 -4.72 16.93
N LEU A 16 -1.37 -3.89 16.50
CA LEU A 16 -0.08 -4.34 15.96
C LEU A 16 0.88 -4.84 17.03
N MET A 17 0.55 -4.62 18.31
CA MET A 17 1.31 -5.09 19.45
C MET A 17 0.58 -6.26 20.11
N LYS A 18 1.33 -7.25 20.60
CA LYS A 18 0.79 -8.37 21.37
C LYS A 18 1.18 -8.23 22.84
N GLU A 19 0.22 -8.38 23.74
CA GLU A 19 0.50 -8.45 25.17
C GLU A 19 1.32 -9.70 25.50
N ILE A 20 2.34 -9.51 26.34
CA ILE A 20 3.23 -10.56 26.82
C ILE A 20 3.51 -10.34 28.30
N ARG A 21 3.86 -11.43 28.98
CA ARG A 21 4.46 -11.40 30.31
C ARG A 21 5.95 -11.62 30.13
N LEU A 22 6.74 -10.65 30.55
CA LEU A 22 8.19 -10.71 30.48
C LEU A 22 8.72 -11.26 31.81
N HIS A 23 9.28 -12.47 31.75
CA HIS A 23 9.93 -13.17 32.86
C HIS A 23 10.83 -14.26 32.28
N ASP A 24 11.78 -14.76 33.07
CA ASP A 24 12.65 -15.91 32.73
C ASP A 24 13.30 -15.82 31.33
N THR A 25 13.77 -14.63 30.96
CA THR A 25 14.28 -14.37 29.61
C THR A 25 15.46 -13.42 29.62
N GLU A 26 16.30 -13.52 28.60
CA GLU A 26 17.27 -12.50 28.27
C GLU A 26 16.57 -11.33 27.57
N VAL A 27 17.15 -10.14 27.63
CA VAL A 27 16.70 -8.95 26.88
C VAL A 27 17.91 -8.14 26.46
N VAL A 28 18.00 -7.78 25.17
CA VAL A 28 19.00 -6.79 24.73
C VAL A 28 18.38 -5.41 24.81
N ILE A 29 19.06 -4.48 25.46
CA ILE A 29 18.56 -3.14 25.73
C ILE A 29 19.46 -2.11 25.04
N ASP A 30 18.83 -1.22 24.28
CA ASP A 30 19.49 0.00 23.78
C ASP A 30 19.81 0.91 24.96
N GLY A 31 21.10 1.00 25.28
CA GLY A 31 21.60 1.76 26.41
C GLY A 31 21.36 3.27 26.26
N ASN A 32 21.43 3.80 25.05
CA ASN A 32 21.22 5.22 24.77
C ASN A 32 19.76 5.59 25.05
N SER A 33 18.82 4.78 24.57
CA SER A 33 17.41 4.97 24.90
C SER A 33 17.11 4.73 26.39
N LEU A 34 17.74 3.74 27.02
CA LEU A 34 17.49 3.36 28.42
C LEU A 34 17.79 4.47 29.43
N TYR A 35 18.97 5.08 29.36
CA TYR A 35 19.35 6.10 30.35
C TYR A 35 18.46 7.34 30.21
N HIS A 36 18.06 7.70 28.97
CA HIS A 36 17.08 8.74 28.70
C HIS A 36 15.71 8.39 29.29
N PHE A 37 15.25 7.16 29.10
CA PHE A 37 13.98 6.66 29.62
C PHE A 37 13.93 6.74 31.16
N ILE A 38 14.93 6.19 31.85
CA ILE A 38 14.95 6.16 33.33
C ILE A 38 14.93 7.59 33.88
N PHE A 39 15.74 8.49 33.31
CA PHE A 39 15.82 9.87 33.79
C PHE A 39 14.50 10.62 33.65
N TYR A 40 13.88 10.60 32.46
CA TYR A 40 12.69 11.41 32.19
C TYR A 40 11.39 10.80 32.72
N SER A 41 11.27 9.46 32.77
CA SER A 41 10.08 8.80 33.34
C SER A 41 9.95 9.04 34.85
N ASN A 42 11.07 9.29 35.54
CA ASN A 42 11.11 9.55 36.98
C ASN A 42 11.07 11.03 37.36
N GLN A 43 10.87 11.94 36.40
CA GLN A 43 10.75 13.40 36.62
C GLN A 43 11.89 13.99 37.45
N LEU A 44 13.12 13.47 37.24
CA LEU A 44 14.29 13.93 37.96
C LEU A 44 14.65 15.37 37.61
N ASP A 45 15.27 16.07 38.55
CA ASP A 45 15.63 17.46 38.36
C ASP A 45 16.68 17.62 37.27
N PHE A 46 16.34 18.37 36.22
CA PHE A 46 17.26 18.78 35.17
C PHE A 46 17.53 20.28 35.18
N LEU A 47 16.80 21.06 35.98
CA LEU A 47 16.91 22.52 36.02
C LEU A 47 18.21 22.95 36.72
N HIS A 48 18.61 22.23 37.77
CA HIS A 48 19.82 22.53 38.54
C HIS A 48 21.00 21.62 38.20
N GLY A 49 21.00 21.03 37.00
CA GLY A 49 22.12 20.24 36.50
C GLY A 49 22.14 18.77 36.92
N GLY A 50 21.03 18.21 37.41
CA GLY A 50 20.89 16.78 37.71
C GLY A 50 20.92 16.44 39.20
N ASP A 51 19.96 15.67 39.69
CA ASP A 51 20.07 14.95 40.96
C ASP A 51 20.61 13.52 40.67
N TYR A 52 21.93 13.38 40.75
CA TYR A 52 22.61 12.14 40.39
C TYR A 52 22.43 11.02 41.43
N ASP A 53 22.22 11.37 42.70
CA ASP A 53 21.98 10.39 43.76
C ASP A 53 20.60 9.74 43.60
N GLN A 54 19.56 10.56 43.38
CA GLN A 54 18.24 10.04 43.05
C GLN A 54 18.26 9.28 41.74
N TYR A 55 19.00 9.75 40.74
CA TYR A 55 19.14 9.03 39.48
C TYR A 55 19.77 7.65 39.66
N ALA A 56 20.88 7.55 40.41
CA ALA A 56 21.52 6.28 40.76
C ALA A 56 20.54 5.33 41.46
N TYR A 57 19.78 5.82 42.43
CA TYR A 57 18.74 5.04 43.10
C TYR A 57 17.68 4.50 42.11
N LYS A 58 17.23 5.31 41.14
CA LYS A 58 16.26 4.86 40.12
C LYS A 58 16.83 3.80 39.19
N ILE A 59 18.11 3.91 38.82
CA ILE A 59 18.80 2.91 37.99
C ILE A 59 18.86 1.57 38.75
N ILE A 60 19.32 1.58 39.99
CA ILE A 60 19.40 0.38 40.84
C ILE A 60 18.02 -0.27 40.98
N LYS A 61 16.99 0.54 41.27
CA LYS A 61 15.61 0.05 41.38
C LYS A 61 15.11 -0.60 40.09
N PHE A 62 15.44 -0.03 38.93
CA PHE A 62 15.07 -0.58 37.63
C PHE A 62 15.68 -1.97 37.41
N PHE A 63 16.96 -2.16 37.68
CA PHE A 63 17.62 -3.46 37.48
C PHE A 63 17.21 -4.50 38.52
N ASN A 64 16.96 -4.09 39.77
CA ASN A 64 16.38 -4.98 40.78
C ASN A 64 15.02 -5.53 40.33
N LEU A 65 14.18 -4.68 39.71
CA LEU A 65 12.89 -5.11 39.17
C LEU A 65 13.04 -6.17 38.06
N LEU A 66 13.99 -5.99 37.15
CA LEU A 66 14.29 -7.00 36.12
C LEU A 66 14.77 -8.30 36.75
N HIS A 67 15.66 -8.21 37.75
CA HIS A 67 16.18 -9.37 38.47
C HIS A 67 15.09 -10.14 39.21
N CYS A 68 14.15 -9.44 39.88
CA CYS A 68 13.00 -10.07 40.56
C CYS A 68 12.13 -10.91 39.61
N CYS A 69 12.10 -10.58 38.32
CA CYS A 69 11.36 -11.29 37.28
C CYS A 69 12.23 -12.31 36.51
N ASN A 70 13.44 -12.61 37.00
CA ASN A 70 14.44 -13.44 36.33
C ASN A 70 14.75 -12.99 34.89
N ILE A 71 14.81 -11.67 34.67
CA ILE A 71 15.16 -11.09 33.37
C ILE A 71 16.65 -10.72 33.37
N GLN A 72 17.41 -11.26 32.42
CA GLN A 72 18.83 -10.97 32.27
C GLN A 72 19.05 -9.88 31.19
N PRO A 73 19.47 -8.66 31.56
CA PRO A 73 19.70 -7.58 30.60
C PRO A 73 21.11 -7.63 29.99
N TYR A 74 21.19 -7.34 28.69
CA TYR A 74 22.43 -7.04 27.96
C TYR A 74 22.34 -5.65 27.36
N ILE A 75 23.14 -4.71 27.88
CA ILE A 75 23.07 -3.31 27.47
C ILE A 75 24.11 -3.03 26.39
N VAL A 76 23.70 -2.36 25.33
CA VAL A 76 24.62 -1.94 24.25
C VAL A 76 24.47 -0.44 24.02
N PHE A 77 25.58 0.28 24.05
CA PHE A 77 25.63 1.72 23.81
C PHE A 77 26.23 2.05 22.45
N ASP A 78 25.81 3.19 21.91
CA ASP A 78 26.51 3.81 20.79
C ASP A 78 27.93 4.22 21.19
N GLY A 79 28.83 4.18 20.23
CA GLY A 79 30.21 4.61 20.33
C GLY A 79 30.48 5.96 19.69
N GLY A 80 31.51 5.99 18.84
CA GLY A 80 31.93 7.16 18.09
C GLY A 80 30.99 7.52 16.94
N ASN A 81 31.27 8.66 16.31
CA ASN A 81 30.55 9.04 15.09
C ASN A 81 31.13 8.31 13.87
N ASP A 82 30.27 7.88 12.95
CA ASP A 82 30.69 7.27 11.69
C ASP A 82 31.56 8.25 10.87
N PRO A 83 32.72 7.81 10.35
CA PRO A 83 33.64 8.65 9.57
C PRO A 83 33.05 9.16 8.25
N ASN A 84 31.94 8.59 7.76
CA ASN A 84 31.29 9.00 6.52
C ASN A 84 30.41 10.26 6.67
N ASP A 85 30.33 10.85 7.87
CA ASP A 85 29.61 12.11 8.19
C ASP A 85 28.11 12.14 7.81
N MET A 86 27.52 11.01 7.42
CA MET A 86 26.13 10.92 6.97
C MET A 86 25.14 11.42 8.03
N LYS A 87 25.43 11.20 9.31
CA LYS A 87 24.62 11.71 10.44
C LYS A 87 25.14 13.01 11.04
N PHE A 88 26.24 13.59 10.52
CA PHE A 88 26.83 14.82 11.06
C PHE A 88 25.81 15.96 11.14
N GLN A 89 25.02 16.16 10.08
CA GLN A 89 23.98 17.20 10.04
C GLN A 89 22.93 17.01 11.14
N THR A 90 22.51 15.76 11.37
CA THR A 90 21.56 15.41 12.41
C THR A 90 22.14 15.64 13.80
N SER A 91 23.38 15.19 14.05
CA SER A 91 24.09 15.40 15.33
C SER A 91 24.35 16.88 15.61
N HIS A 92 24.80 17.64 14.61
CA HIS A 92 25.02 19.08 14.71
C HIS A 92 23.71 19.83 15.01
N LYS A 93 22.61 19.48 14.33
CA LYS A 93 21.29 20.04 14.62
C LYS A 93 20.83 19.73 16.05
N ARG A 94 20.99 18.48 16.51
CA ARG A 94 20.64 18.07 17.89
C ARG A 94 21.48 18.84 18.93
N MET A 95 22.78 19.02 18.67
CA MET A 95 23.67 19.77 19.56
C MET A 95 23.29 21.25 19.63
N LYS A 96 23.00 21.88 18.48
CA LYS A 96 22.51 23.27 18.43
C LYS A 96 21.19 23.44 19.17
N GLN A 97 20.23 22.53 18.96
CA GLN A 97 18.96 22.53 19.70
C GLN A 97 19.18 22.36 21.20
N ARG A 98 20.09 21.49 21.64
CA ARG A 98 20.43 21.31 23.06
C ARG A 98 20.99 22.59 23.66
N LEU A 99 21.88 23.28 22.94
CA LEU A 99 22.45 24.56 23.38
C LEU A 99 21.36 25.64 23.51
N GLU A 100 20.49 25.75 22.51
CA GLU A 100 19.35 26.69 22.53
C GLU A 100 18.41 26.42 23.71
N MET A 101 18.04 25.16 23.95
CA MET A 101 17.22 24.77 25.10
C MET A 101 17.90 25.06 26.44
N ALA A 102 19.19 24.77 26.56
CA ALA A 102 19.96 25.08 27.77
C ALA A 102 20.04 26.59 28.04
N MET A 103 20.23 27.40 27.01
CA MET A 103 20.22 28.87 27.12
C MET A 103 18.85 29.41 27.53
N GLN A 104 17.76 28.81 27.05
CA GLN A 104 16.40 29.21 27.46
C GLN A 104 16.15 28.87 28.94
N LEU A 105 16.54 27.67 29.38
CA LEU A 105 16.44 27.25 30.78
C LEU A 105 17.23 28.19 31.70
N ALA A 106 18.48 28.53 31.32
CA ALA A 106 19.32 29.46 32.07
C ALA A 106 18.70 30.87 32.20
N LYS A 107 17.89 31.30 31.23
CA LYS A 107 17.13 32.56 31.25
C LYS A 107 15.81 32.48 32.03
N GLY A 108 15.57 31.38 32.76
CA GLY A 108 14.37 31.20 33.57
C GLY A 108 13.11 30.83 32.79
N HIS A 109 13.22 30.45 31.52
CA HIS A 109 12.06 29.96 30.76
C HIS A 109 11.71 28.55 31.22
N LYS A 110 10.55 28.39 31.87
CA LYS A 110 10.04 27.11 32.42
C LYS A 110 9.13 26.33 31.45
N GLY A 111 9.29 26.52 30.14
CA GLY A 111 8.51 25.76 29.13
C GLY A 111 8.89 24.28 29.11
N ASP A 112 8.36 23.50 28.15
CA ASP A 112 8.66 22.07 27.93
C ASP A 112 10.12 21.75 27.54
N CYS A 113 11.07 22.67 27.75
CA CYS A 113 12.48 22.48 27.45
C CYS A 113 13.12 21.51 28.46
N LYS A 114 13.37 20.28 28.03
CA LYS A 114 14.08 19.26 28.82
C LYS A 114 15.49 19.09 28.28
N VAL A 115 16.50 19.30 29.12
CA VAL A 115 17.91 19.10 28.76
C VAL A 115 18.49 18.03 29.65
N MET A 116 19.09 16.99 29.06
CA MET A 116 19.76 15.94 29.83
C MET A 116 20.99 16.53 30.55
N PRO A 117 21.16 16.28 31.87
CA PRO A 117 22.36 16.69 32.59
C PRO A 117 23.65 16.12 31.99
N ILE A 118 24.75 16.85 32.15
CA ILE A 118 26.01 16.53 31.48
C ILE A 118 26.63 15.22 31.97
N LEU A 119 26.51 14.91 33.27
CA LEU A 119 27.07 13.69 33.87
C LEU A 119 26.08 12.52 33.91
N ALA A 120 24.89 12.64 33.29
CA ALA A 120 23.87 11.60 33.37
C ALA A 120 24.38 10.28 32.77
N PHE A 121 25.07 10.32 31.65
CA PHE A 121 25.63 9.13 31.02
C PHE A 121 26.75 8.49 31.85
N ASP A 122 27.67 9.31 32.38
CA ASP A 122 28.76 8.82 33.24
C ASP A 122 28.23 8.22 34.55
N THR A 123 27.23 8.85 35.17
CA THR A 123 26.53 8.33 36.34
C THR A 123 25.88 6.99 36.02
N PHE A 124 25.19 6.90 34.89
CA PHE A 124 24.56 5.65 34.45
C PHE A 124 25.59 4.52 34.32
N ARG A 125 26.69 4.76 33.61
CA ARG A 125 27.77 3.78 33.45
C ARG A 125 28.46 3.42 34.76
N ALA A 126 28.66 4.37 35.66
CA ALA A 126 29.25 4.13 36.96
C ALA A 126 28.38 3.17 37.79
N VAL A 127 27.07 3.45 37.84
CA VAL A 127 26.11 2.59 38.55
C VAL A 127 26.06 1.19 37.93
N LEU A 128 25.99 1.06 36.60
CA LEU A 128 26.00 -0.26 35.94
C LEU A 128 27.21 -1.10 36.34
N LYS A 129 28.41 -0.48 36.45
CA LYS A 129 29.61 -1.17 36.93
C LYS A 129 29.51 -1.57 38.39
N GLU A 130 28.96 -0.70 39.24
CA GLU A 130 28.78 -0.94 40.66
C GLU A 130 27.84 -2.14 40.93
N ILE A 131 26.70 -2.20 40.23
CA ILE A 131 25.75 -3.32 40.32
C ILE A 131 26.10 -4.50 39.40
N MET A 132 27.29 -4.49 38.79
CA MET A 132 27.83 -5.56 37.94
C MET A 132 26.92 -5.99 36.76
N ILE A 133 26.18 -5.04 36.18
CA ILE A 133 25.38 -5.29 34.98
C ILE A 133 26.27 -5.25 33.74
N PRO A 134 26.29 -6.29 32.90
CA PRO A 134 27.12 -6.33 31.71
C PRO A 134 26.64 -5.33 30.66
N PHE A 135 27.58 -4.57 30.10
CA PHE A 135 27.31 -3.68 28.98
C PHE A 135 28.46 -3.65 27.98
N ALA A 136 28.15 -3.35 26.72
CA ALA A 136 29.11 -3.14 25.64
C ALA A 136 28.93 -1.74 25.05
N VAL A 137 30.01 -1.19 24.48
CA VAL A 137 29.99 0.06 23.72
C VAL A 137 30.48 -0.29 22.32
N CYS A 138 29.68 0.01 21.30
CA CYS A 138 30.05 -0.22 19.91
C CYS A 138 31.15 0.76 19.46
N ASP A 139 31.78 0.50 18.31
CA ASP A 139 32.72 1.46 17.70
C ASP A 139 31.98 2.69 17.15
N PHE A 140 30.78 2.45 16.59
CA PHE A 140 29.87 3.45 16.03
C PHE A 140 28.45 3.23 16.54
N GLU A 141 27.44 3.17 15.68
CA GLU A 141 26.05 2.97 16.09
C GLU A 141 25.76 1.55 16.58
N ALA A 142 24.93 1.45 17.61
CA ALA A 142 24.59 0.17 18.23
C ALA A 142 23.41 -0.54 17.56
N ASP A 143 22.56 0.16 16.80
CA ASP A 143 21.28 -0.37 16.28
C ASP A 143 21.38 -1.74 15.61
N ILE A 144 22.32 -1.88 14.67
CA ILE A 144 22.55 -3.12 13.92
C ILE A 144 23.11 -4.22 14.83
N GLU A 145 24.02 -3.87 15.73
CA GLU A 145 24.67 -4.82 16.63
C GLU A 145 23.70 -5.31 17.73
N ILE A 146 22.83 -4.43 18.23
CA ILE A 146 21.70 -4.77 19.11
C ILE A 146 20.79 -5.79 18.42
N ALA A 147 20.39 -5.52 17.18
CA ALA A 147 19.51 -6.42 16.44
C ALA A 147 20.16 -7.79 16.18
N LYS A 148 21.46 -7.82 15.85
CA LYS A 148 22.22 -9.08 15.68
C LYS A 148 22.34 -9.84 16.99
N LEU A 149 22.69 -9.18 18.09
CA LEU A 149 22.86 -9.80 19.39
C LEU A 149 21.54 -10.39 19.88
N ALA A 150 20.44 -9.63 19.78
CA ALA A 150 19.11 -10.08 20.16
C ALA A 150 18.68 -11.32 19.36
N ASN A 151 18.93 -11.34 18.05
CA ASN A 151 18.65 -12.50 17.21
C ASN A 151 19.53 -13.72 17.54
N LYS A 152 20.79 -13.49 17.92
CA LYS A 152 21.71 -14.56 18.34
C LYS A 152 21.29 -15.20 19.66
N LEU A 153 20.84 -14.39 20.61
CA LEU A 153 20.30 -14.82 21.90
C LEU A 153 18.83 -15.28 21.82
N ASN A 154 18.18 -15.07 20.67
CA ASN A 154 16.75 -15.31 20.46
C ASN A 154 15.87 -14.62 21.52
N CYS A 155 16.20 -13.37 21.84
CA CYS A 155 15.57 -12.60 22.90
C CYS A 155 15.08 -11.22 22.38
N PRO A 156 14.06 -10.61 23.01
CA PRO A 156 13.51 -9.36 22.52
C PRO A 156 14.47 -8.19 22.70
N VAL A 157 14.28 -7.16 21.87
CA VAL A 157 14.95 -5.85 22.05
C VAL A 157 14.05 -4.91 22.82
N LEU A 158 14.62 -4.18 23.78
CA LEU A 158 13.96 -3.11 24.54
C LEU A 158 14.60 -1.76 24.18
N SER A 159 13.84 -0.85 23.56
CA SER A 159 14.29 0.49 23.13
C SER A 159 13.10 1.41 22.87
N ASP A 160 13.32 2.72 22.78
CA ASP A 160 12.34 3.68 22.23
C ASP A 160 12.72 4.17 20.83
N ASP A 161 13.77 3.60 20.22
CA ASP A 161 14.10 3.86 18.83
C ASP A 161 13.11 3.15 17.89
N SER A 162 12.57 3.93 16.95
CA SER A 162 11.62 3.42 15.97
C SER A 162 12.26 2.54 14.90
N ASP A 163 13.58 2.55 14.75
CA ASP A 163 14.29 1.73 13.77
C ASP A 163 14.11 0.22 14.07
N PHE A 164 13.93 -0.15 15.33
CA PHE A 164 13.64 -1.53 15.75
C PHE A 164 12.26 -2.06 15.34
N TYR A 165 11.32 -1.21 14.89
CA TYR A 165 10.09 -1.69 14.25
C TYR A 165 10.32 -2.28 12.86
N ILE A 166 11.48 -2.01 12.26
CA ILE A 166 11.81 -2.41 10.90
C ILE A 166 12.81 -3.55 10.87
N PHE A 167 13.71 -3.61 11.86
CA PHE A 167 14.66 -4.70 11.95
C PHE A 167 13.98 -6.07 12.04
N PRO A 168 14.55 -7.09 11.39
CA PRO A 168 14.01 -8.44 11.42
C PRO A 168 14.37 -9.13 12.75
N LEU A 169 13.71 -8.70 13.84
CA LEU A 169 13.89 -9.24 15.18
C LEU A 169 13.04 -10.51 15.37
N THR A 170 13.71 -11.63 15.62
CA THR A 170 13.13 -12.97 15.80
C THR A 170 12.22 -13.07 17.01
N ALA A 171 12.70 -12.58 18.16
CA ALA A 171 11.94 -12.55 19.40
C ALA A 171 11.12 -11.27 19.60
N GLY A 172 11.19 -10.32 18.65
CA GLY A 172 10.39 -9.09 18.59
C GLY A 172 11.01 -7.87 19.28
N PHE A 173 10.28 -6.76 19.23
CA PHE A 173 10.64 -5.45 19.76
C PHE A 173 9.65 -5.01 20.84
N ILE A 174 10.15 -4.45 21.93
CA ILE A 174 9.37 -3.95 23.06
C ILE A 174 9.74 -2.47 23.28
N PRO A 175 8.80 -1.54 23.10
CA PRO A 175 8.98 -0.14 23.48
C PRO A 175 9.03 0.04 25.01
N PHE A 176 9.85 0.95 25.55
CA PHE A 176 9.90 1.15 27.01
C PHE A 176 8.55 1.56 27.59
N GLU A 177 7.86 2.49 26.92
CA GLU A 177 6.52 2.94 27.31
C GLU A 177 5.46 1.82 27.31
N SER A 178 5.76 0.68 26.67
CA SER A 178 4.84 -0.45 26.60
C SER A 178 4.94 -1.39 27.80
N VAL A 179 5.99 -1.24 28.62
CA VAL A 179 6.28 -2.09 29.78
C VAL A 179 5.74 -1.44 31.05
N SER A 180 5.02 -2.21 31.85
CA SER A 180 4.63 -1.80 33.19
C SER A 180 5.74 -2.13 34.17
N PHE A 181 6.56 -1.14 34.53
CA PHE A 181 7.66 -1.30 35.47
C PHE A 181 7.19 -1.29 36.94
N THR A 182 6.36 -2.28 37.27
CA THR A 182 5.82 -2.55 38.60
C THR A 182 5.84 -4.06 38.82
N GLU A 183 6.16 -4.52 40.03
CA GLU A 183 6.13 -5.93 40.37
C GLU A 183 4.70 -6.47 40.21
N GLN A 184 4.55 -7.56 39.46
CA GLN A 184 3.30 -8.25 39.26
C GLN A 184 3.54 -9.74 39.49
N GLU A 185 2.64 -10.37 40.23
CA GLU A 185 2.75 -11.77 40.60
C GLU A 185 1.65 -12.59 39.93
N THR A 186 1.97 -13.83 39.55
CA THR A 186 0.97 -14.81 39.11
C THR A 186 1.15 -16.10 39.90
N ARG A 187 0.03 -16.73 40.27
CA ARG A 187 0.04 -18.06 40.90
C ARG A 187 0.09 -19.12 39.82
N MET A 188 1.12 -19.96 39.90
CA MET A 188 1.31 -21.11 39.04
C MET A 188 0.48 -22.31 39.52
N GLU A 189 0.32 -23.33 38.66
CA GLU A 189 -0.43 -24.57 38.99
C GLU A 189 0.18 -25.37 40.14
N ASN A 190 1.48 -25.17 40.41
CA ASN A 190 2.24 -25.77 41.51
C ASN A 190 2.21 -24.91 42.81
N ASP A 191 1.37 -23.88 42.86
CA ASP A 191 1.24 -22.91 43.97
C ASP A 191 2.49 -22.02 44.22
N SER A 192 3.45 -21.98 43.28
CA SER A 192 4.54 -21.01 43.32
C SER A 192 4.10 -19.65 42.76
N LEU A 193 4.67 -18.58 43.31
CA LEU A 193 4.49 -17.22 42.80
C LEU A 193 5.62 -16.91 41.79
N GLU A 194 5.25 -16.49 40.59
CA GLU A 194 6.19 -15.97 39.59
C GLU A 194 5.97 -14.47 39.38
N ASN A 195 7.07 -13.73 39.43
CA ASN A 195 7.10 -12.31 39.13
C ASN A 195 7.25 -12.11 37.63
N PHE A 196 6.49 -11.16 37.07
CA PHE A 196 6.60 -10.80 35.67
C PHE A 196 6.37 -9.31 35.45
N LEU A 197 6.80 -8.81 34.29
CA LEU A 197 6.44 -7.48 33.81
C LEU A 197 5.46 -7.60 32.65
N SER A 198 4.28 -6.99 32.78
CA SER A 198 3.37 -6.84 31.64
C SER A 198 3.98 -5.93 30.60
N ALA A 199 4.06 -6.38 29.35
CA ALA A 199 4.60 -5.60 28.25
C ALA A 199 3.78 -5.81 26.97
N ARG A 200 3.93 -4.91 26.00
CA ARG A 200 3.41 -5.11 24.65
C ARG A 200 4.54 -5.23 23.66
N ARG A 201 4.58 -6.35 22.96
CA ARG A 201 5.63 -6.70 22.02
C ARG A 201 5.15 -6.56 20.58
N TYR A 202 5.94 -5.87 19.77
CA TYR A 202 5.82 -5.88 18.32
C TYR A 202 6.59 -7.06 17.71
N HIS A 203 6.03 -7.65 16.68
CA HIS A 203 6.75 -8.60 15.83
C HIS A 203 6.38 -8.34 14.37
N VAL A 204 7.36 -8.40 13.47
CA VAL A 204 7.15 -8.13 12.04
C VAL A 204 6.06 -8.99 11.42
N ASN A 205 5.92 -10.24 11.84
CA ASN A 205 4.83 -11.13 11.38
C ASN A 205 3.45 -10.58 11.74
N ASN A 206 3.30 -9.87 12.86
CA ASN A 206 2.03 -9.27 13.21
C ASN A 206 1.69 -8.15 12.23
N PHE A 207 2.66 -7.31 11.89
CA PHE A 207 2.50 -6.32 10.83
C PHE A 207 2.09 -6.96 9.50
N VAL A 208 2.79 -8.01 9.06
CA VAL A 208 2.44 -8.72 7.82
C VAL A 208 1.06 -9.38 7.90
N HIS A 209 0.62 -9.83 9.07
CA HIS A 209 -0.71 -10.40 9.25
C HIS A 209 -1.82 -9.34 9.05
N PHE A 210 -1.66 -8.15 9.64
CA PHE A 210 -2.59 -7.04 9.43
C PHE A 210 -2.47 -6.40 8.04
N PHE A 211 -1.31 -6.54 7.41
CA PHE A 211 -0.97 -5.94 6.12
C PHE A 211 -0.38 -6.99 5.15
N PRO A 212 -1.16 -8.01 4.73
CA PRO A 212 -0.64 -9.15 3.97
C PRO A 212 -0.12 -8.76 2.58
N SER A 213 -0.72 -7.75 1.95
CA SER A 213 -0.34 -7.27 0.61
C SER A 213 1.04 -6.61 0.55
N LEU A 214 1.60 -6.18 1.69
CA LEU A 214 2.89 -5.48 1.77
C LEU A 214 4.06 -6.47 1.77
N GLY A 215 3.87 -7.61 2.42
CA GLY A 215 4.97 -8.47 2.79
C GLY A 215 6.02 -7.78 3.68
N ARG A 216 7.11 -8.50 3.98
CA ARG A 216 8.16 -8.04 4.92
C ARG A 216 9.10 -6.99 4.34
N LYS A 217 9.43 -7.09 3.04
CA LYS A 217 10.48 -6.29 2.39
C LYS A 217 10.12 -4.80 2.33
N VAL A 218 8.83 -4.51 2.40
CA VAL A 218 8.26 -3.19 2.25
C VAL A 218 8.45 -2.28 3.47
N LEU A 219 8.71 -2.84 4.66
CA LEU A 219 9.00 -2.02 5.86
C LEU A 219 10.20 -1.11 5.65
N HIS A 220 11.28 -1.60 5.04
CA HIS A 220 12.46 -0.80 4.71
C HIS A 220 12.14 0.34 3.74
N LEU A 221 11.20 0.12 2.81
CA LEU A 221 10.72 1.15 1.89
C LEU A 221 9.87 2.20 2.63
N ILE A 222 8.99 1.77 3.55
CA ILE A 222 8.25 2.68 4.44
C ILE A 222 9.23 3.56 5.22
N ALA A 223 10.30 2.98 5.77
CA ALA A 223 11.36 3.71 6.46
C ALA A 223 11.93 4.85 5.63
N ALA A 224 12.34 4.53 4.39
CA ALA A 224 12.96 5.48 3.48
C ALA A 224 11.99 6.59 3.08
N LEU A 225 10.74 6.24 2.76
CA LEU A 225 9.70 7.20 2.39
C LEU A 225 9.41 8.17 3.55
N LEU A 226 9.10 7.65 4.73
CA LEU A 226 8.81 8.46 5.91
C LEU A 226 9.97 9.36 6.35
N GLY A 227 11.17 9.08 5.84
CA GLY A 227 12.40 9.72 6.22
C GLY A 227 12.98 9.06 7.45
N ASN A 228 14.20 8.59 7.29
CA ASN A 228 15.00 8.01 8.35
C ASN A 228 16.27 8.85 8.53
N ASP A 229 17.18 8.40 9.38
CA ASP A 229 18.42 9.14 9.66
C ASP A 229 19.36 9.27 8.45
N TYR A 230 19.12 8.51 7.37
CA TYR A 230 19.96 8.47 6.16
C TYR A 230 19.33 9.19 4.96
N VAL A 231 18.00 9.21 4.88
CA VAL A 231 17.25 9.73 3.73
C VAL A 231 16.25 10.77 4.20
N ASP A 232 16.45 12.01 3.77
CA ASP A 232 15.54 13.09 4.12
C ASP A 232 14.23 13.03 3.33
N THR A 233 13.11 13.32 3.99
CA THR A 233 11.76 13.27 3.39
C THR A 233 11.59 14.19 2.18
N GLN A 234 12.40 15.25 2.09
CA GLN A 234 12.37 16.22 1.00
C GLN A 234 12.73 15.57 -0.35
N ILE A 235 13.56 14.51 -0.35
CA ILE A 235 13.94 13.79 -1.57
C ILE A 235 12.70 13.21 -2.26
N PHE A 236 11.72 12.75 -1.48
CA PHE A 236 10.47 12.17 -1.99
C PHE A 236 9.35 13.20 -2.20
N LYS A 237 9.61 14.51 -2.06
CA LYS A 237 8.59 15.54 -2.35
C LYS A 237 7.94 15.41 -3.74
N PRO A 238 8.68 15.16 -4.84
CA PRO A 238 8.07 14.96 -6.15
C PRO A 238 7.18 13.71 -6.21
N PHE A 239 7.56 12.65 -5.51
CA PHE A 239 6.75 11.45 -5.37
C PHE A 239 5.46 11.77 -4.62
N TYR A 240 5.55 12.46 -3.48
CA TYR A 240 4.37 12.90 -2.73
C TYR A 240 3.46 13.82 -3.56
N SER A 241 4.00 14.82 -4.25
CA SER A 241 3.22 15.74 -5.09
C SER A 241 2.50 15.04 -6.25
N SER A 242 3.10 13.99 -6.81
CA SER A 242 2.44 13.16 -7.84
C SER A 242 1.24 12.36 -7.31
N ILE A 243 1.24 12.05 -6.02
CA ILE A 243 0.17 11.32 -5.34
C ILE A 243 -1.00 12.25 -5.00
N TRP A 244 -0.72 13.50 -4.60
CA TRP A 244 -1.73 14.48 -4.18
C TRP A 244 -2.62 15.03 -5.32
N ARG A 245 -2.39 14.63 -6.58
CA ARG A 245 -3.27 14.97 -7.73
C ARG A 245 -4.50 14.07 -7.88
N TYR A 246 -4.65 13.04 -7.04
CA TYR A 246 -5.86 12.19 -6.99
C TYR A 246 -6.89 12.76 -6.00
N GLU A 247 -7.72 13.71 -6.45
CA GLU A 247 -8.95 14.08 -5.73
C GLU A 247 -10.00 13.00 -5.97
N GLY A 248 -10.25 12.14 -4.99
CA GLY A 248 -11.30 11.12 -5.11
C GLY A 248 -11.32 9.99 -4.08
N TYR A 249 -10.43 9.95 -3.09
CA TYR A 249 -10.49 8.90 -2.06
C TYR A 249 -11.24 9.36 -0.81
N THR A 250 -12.31 8.62 -0.47
CA THR A 250 -12.84 8.56 0.89
C THR A 250 -11.78 7.99 1.84
N PRO A 251 -11.61 8.50 3.07
CA PRO A 251 -10.63 7.97 4.01
C PRO A 251 -10.84 6.48 4.29
N PHE A 252 -9.77 5.69 4.23
CA PHE A 252 -9.78 4.30 4.68
C PHE A 252 -10.20 4.27 6.15
N SER A 253 -11.38 3.70 6.40
CA SER A 253 -11.87 3.44 7.74
C SER A 253 -11.33 2.09 8.15
N ILE A 254 -10.26 2.06 8.95
CA ILE A 254 -10.03 0.88 9.81
C ILE A 254 -11.31 0.74 10.66
N PRO A 255 -11.85 -0.48 10.91
CA PRO A 255 -13.03 -0.62 11.76
C PRO A 255 -12.67 -0.14 13.17
N ILE A 256 -12.95 1.12 13.47
CA ILE A 256 -12.74 1.73 14.77
C ILE A 256 -14.09 1.68 15.47
N THR A 257 -14.15 0.95 16.58
CA THR A 257 -15.34 0.74 17.41
C THR A 257 -15.76 1.96 18.24
N ASP A 258 -15.14 3.14 18.09
CA ASP A 258 -15.61 4.33 18.82
C ASP A 258 -15.38 5.67 18.07
N LYS A 259 -16.44 6.48 18.02
CA LYS A 259 -16.65 7.62 17.10
C LYS A 259 -16.26 9.00 17.68
N ARG A 260 -15.29 9.09 18.60
CA ARG A 260 -14.94 10.36 19.24
C ARG A 260 -13.46 10.71 19.17
N THR A 261 -12.92 10.96 17.96
CA THR A 261 -11.63 11.72 17.82
C THR A 261 -11.33 12.20 16.40
N LEU A 262 -12.34 12.59 15.60
CA LEU A 262 -12.13 13.00 14.21
C LEU A 262 -11.42 14.37 14.01
N LYS A 263 -11.29 15.20 15.05
CA LYS A 263 -10.78 16.58 14.92
C LYS A 263 -9.27 16.74 15.17
N SER A 264 -8.60 15.75 15.79
CA SER A 264 -7.15 15.78 16.07
C SER A 264 -6.30 15.14 14.96
N LEU A 265 -6.94 14.52 13.96
CA LEU A 265 -6.27 13.84 12.84
C LEU A 265 -5.75 14.78 11.73
N MET A 266 -5.96 16.10 11.85
CA MET A 266 -5.65 17.06 10.78
C MET A 266 -4.15 17.33 10.57
N GLU A 267 -3.25 16.92 11.48
CA GLU A 267 -1.78 17.07 11.33
C GLU A 267 -1.04 15.76 10.98
N LYS A 268 -1.72 14.60 10.95
CA LYS A 268 -1.09 13.26 10.92
C LYS A 268 -1.22 12.53 9.56
N ARG A 269 -1.07 13.24 8.44
CA ARG A 269 -1.31 12.72 7.07
C ARG A 269 -0.14 12.00 6.38
N GLY A 270 1.07 11.95 6.94
CA GLY A 270 2.19 11.26 6.27
C GLY A 270 2.10 9.74 6.32
N ILE A 271 1.91 9.18 7.51
CA ILE A 271 2.15 7.75 7.76
C ILE A 271 0.92 6.90 7.51
N CYS A 272 -0.27 7.40 7.86
CA CYS A 272 -1.52 6.71 7.56
C CYS A 272 -1.72 6.58 6.03
N LEU A 273 -1.19 7.55 5.26
CA LEU A 273 -1.27 7.57 3.80
C LEU A 273 -0.17 6.72 3.16
N VAL A 274 1.06 6.74 3.69
CA VAL A 274 2.12 5.80 3.27
C VAL A 274 1.71 4.35 3.56
N LEU A 275 1.12 4.05 4.72
CA LEU A 275 0.58 2.72 5.00
C LEU A 275 -0.73 2.41 4.28
N CYS A 276 -1.60 3.38 3.96
CA CYS A 276 -2.73 3.16 3.04
C CYS A 276 -2.28 2.92 1.60
N LEU A 277 -1.18 3.54 1.17
CA LEU A 277 -0.61 3.40 -0.18
C LEU A 277 0.30 2.20 -0.32
N ILE A 278 0.77 1.65 0.80
CA ILE A 278 1.62 0.48 0.82
C ILE A 278 0.79 -0.76 1.23
N ALA A 279 -0.23 -0.64 2.10
CA ALA A 279 -1.44 -1.51 2.08
C ALA A 279 -2.13 -1.50 0.73
N GLY A 280 -2.05 -0.36 0.05
CA GLY A 280 -2.27 -0.22 -1.37
C GLY A 280 -1.06 -0.57 -2.22
N VAL A 281 -0.32 -1.66 -1.95
CA VAL A 281 0.41 -2.33 -3.03
C VAL A 281 -0.66 -2.77 -4.02
N THR A 282 -0.87 -1.89 -5.00
CA THR A 282 -1.69 -2.01 -6.20
C THR A 282 -2.86 -2.96 -5.98
N PHE A 283 -4.00 -2.45 -5.50
CA PHE A 283 -5.23 -3.05 -5.99
C PHE A 283 -5.08 -3.03 -7.51
N ALA A 284 -4.94 -4.22 -8.11
CA ALA A 284 -5.08 -4.34 -9.54
C ALA A 284 -6.35 -3.57 -9.86
N VAL A 285 -6.24 -2.49 -10.64
CA VAL A 285 -7.38 -1.64 -10.95
C VAL A 285 -8.50 -2.57 -11.36
N GLU A 286 -9.54 -2.71 -10.54
CA GLU A 286 -10.58 -3.69 -10.82
C GLU A 286 -11.38 -3.21 -12.02
N TRP A 287 -12.00 -4.16 -12.72
CA TRP A 287 -12.88 -3.84 -13.83
C TRP A 287 -14.06 -2.98 -13.31
N PRO A 288 -14.39 -1.85 -13.96
CA PRO A 288 -15.44 -0.94 -13.49
C PRO A 288 -16.79 -1.62 -13.22
N ILE A 289 -17.59 -1.05 -12.32
CA ILE A 289 -18.93 -1.57 -11.99
C ILE A 289 -19.89 -1.57 -13.18
N GLY A 290 -20.87 -2.46 -13.10
CA GLY A 290 -21.90 -2.67 -14.13
C GLY A 290 -21.66 -3.96 -14.93
N THR A 291 -22.66 -4.30 -15.72
CA THR A 291 -22.64 -5.41 -16.68
C THR A 291 -22.35 -4.89 -18.08
N TYR A 292 -21.35 -5.48 -18.73
CA TYR A 292 -20.94 -5.12 -20.09
C TYR A 292 -20.16 -6.26 -20.69
N THR A 293 -19.98 -6.19 -22.01
CA THR A 293 -19.25 -7.18 -22.79
C THR A 293 -18.06 -6.52 -23.49
N LEU A 294 -16.93 -7.24 -23.54
CA LEU A 294 -15.74 -6.88 -24.29
C LEU A 294 -15.42 -7.97 -25.31
N VAL A 295 -14.70 -7.61 -26.37
CA VAL A 295 -14.16 -8.61 -27.32
C VAL A 295 -13.04 -9.40 -26.62
N LYS A 296 -13.08 -10.73 -26.77
CA LYS A 296 -12.14 -11.66 -26.16
C LYS A 296 -10.79 -11.62 -26.89
N PRO A 297 -9.69 -11.31 -26.19
CA PRO A 297 -8.35 -11.46 -26.74
C PRO A 297 -7.93 -12.93 -26.85
N ARG A 298 -6.89 -13.19 -27.65
CA ARG A 298 -6.27 -14.52 -27.72
C ARG A 298 -5.78 -15.05 -26.36
N SER A 299 -5.48 -14.17 -25.41
CA SER A 299 -5.08 -14.53 -24.04
C SER A 299 -6.22 -15.05 -23.16
N GLY A 300 -7.48 -15.02 -23.63
CA GLY A 300 -8.66 -15.44 -22.88
C GLY A 300 -9.32 -14.31 -22.08
N CYS A 301 -10.46 -14.63 -21.48
CA CYS A 301 -11.23 -13.69 -20.66
C CYS A 301 -10.62 -13.52 -19.26
N PRO A 302 -10.86 -12.36 -18.58
CA PRO A 302 -10.54 -12.20 -17.18
C PRO A 302 -11.17 -13.34 -16.32
N PRO A 303 -10.58 -13.66 -15.15
CA PRO A 303 -11.15 -14.67 -14.26
C PRO A 303 -12.61 -14.38 -13.95
N ASP A 304 -13.42 -15.44 -13.92
CA ASP A 304 -14.85 -15.43 -13.58
C ASP A 304 -15.76 -14.63 -14.53
N TRP A 305 -15.25 -14.21 -15.70
CA TRP A 305 -16.08 -13.66 -16.76
C TRP A 305 -16.68 -14.77 -17.60
N LEU A 306 -17.90 -14.53 -18.08
CA LEU A 306 -18.64 -15.47 -18.91
C LEU A 306 -18.18 -15.32 -20.37
N GLU A 307 -18.07 -16.44 -21.08
CA GLU A 307 -17.65 -16.45 -22.47
C GLU A 307 -18.84 -16.66 -23.41
N GLY A 308 -18.75 -16.06 -24.59
CA GLY A 308 -19.67 -16.31 -25.70
C GLY A 308 -18.98 -16.12 -27.04
N TRP A 309 -19.66 -16.50 -28.10
CA TRP A 309 -19.16 -16.38 -29.45
C TRP A 309 -20.29 -16.27 -30.47
N THR A 310 -20.01 -15.58 -31.56
CA THR A 310 -20.85 -15.51 -32.76
C THR A 310 -20.00 -15.89 -33.96
N ASP A 311 -20.60 -16.58 -34.92
CA ASP A 311 -20.05 -16.88 -36.23
C ASP A 311 -21.00 -16.24 -37.23
N GLN A 312 -20.48 -15.23 -37.94
CA GLN A 312 -21.23 -14.49 -38.94
C GLN A 312 -20.82 -14.96 -40.33
N ASP A 313 -21.81 -15.40 -41.09
CA ASP A 313 -21.67 -15.87 -42.46
C ASP A 313 -21.94 -14.70 -43.41
N ASN A 314 -20.86 -14.11 -43.94
CA ASN A 314 -20.91 -12.80 -44.56
C ASN A 314 -20.94 -12.85 -46.11
N GLU A 315 -20.39 -13.89 -46.77
CA GLU A 315 -20.62 -14.18 -48.22
C GLU A 315 -19.91 -15.47 -48.72
N ASP A 316 -20.55 -16.23 -49.62
CA ASP A 316 -20.02 -17.47 -50.23
C ASP A 316 -19.24 -17.28 -51.58
N SER A 317 -19.27 -16.10 -52.22
CA SER A 317 -18.56 -15.87 -53.51
C SER A 317 -17.85 -14.51 -53.63
N HIS A 318 -16.55 -14.51 -53.95
CA HIS A 318 -15.68 -13.33 -54.16
C HIS A 318 -15.36 -12.46 -52.94
N ASN A 319 -15.18 -13.08 -51.77
CA ASN A 319 -14.77 -12.36 -50.56
C ASN A 319 -13.44 -11.58 -50.71
N SER A 320 -13.48 -10.29 -50.40
CA SER A 320 -12.28 -9.43 -50.34
C SER A 320 -11.73 -9.26 -48.92
N ASN A 321 -12.18 -10.11 -47.99
CA ASN A 321 -11.81 -10.10 -46.57
C ASN A 321 -10.31 -10.33 -46.38
N ARG A 322 -9.55 -9.23 -46.23
CA ARG A 322 -8.12 -9.31 -45.90
C ARG A 322 -7.97 -9.87 -44.49
N SER A 323 -7.53 -11.13 -44.42
CA SER A 323 -6.90 -11.83 -43.28
C SER A 323 -7.78 -12.73 -42.39
N PHE A 324 -9.09 -12.88 -42.63
CA PHE A 324 -9.96 -13.71 -41.77
C PHE A 324 -11.00 -14.53 -42.56
N GLY A 325 -10.55 -15.53 -43.34
CA GLY A 325 -11.40 -16.64 -43.82
C GLY A 325 -12.69 -16.27 -44.59
N ARG A 326 -13.56 -17.26 -44.82
CA ARG A 326 -14.90 -17.07 -45.41
C ARG A 326 -15.94 -16.59 -44.40
N ASN A 327 -15.82 -17.02 -43.14
CA ASN A 327 -16.78 -16.73 -42.06
C ASN A 327 -16.06 -16.04 -40.91
N MET A 328 -16.72 -15.08 -40.25
CA MET A 328 -16.09 -14.26 -39.23
C MET A 328 -16.58 -14.61 -37.82
N LYS A 329 -15.70 -15.25 -37.06
CA LYS A 329 -15.99 -15.71 -35.70
C LYS A 329 -15.48 -14.73 -34.65
N PHE A 330 -16.40 -14.12 -33.91
CA PHE A 330 -16.10 -13.28 -32.77
C PHE A 330 -16.28 -14.02 -31.46
N TYR A 331 -15.42 -13.70 -30.50
CA TYR A 331 -15.51 -14.21 -29.14
C TYR A 331 -15.63 -13.05 -28.17
N TYR A 332 -16.37 -13.27 -27.09
CA TYR A 332 -16.74 -12.23 -26.14
C TYR A 332 -16.45 -12.66 -24.71
N CYS A 333 -16.15 -11.66 -23.89
CA CYS A 333 -16.04 -11.76 -22.44
C CYS A 333 -17.09 -10.85 -21.81
N THR A 334 -18.03 -11.41 -21.07
CA THR A 334 -19.09 -10.67 -20.38
C THR A 334 -18.84 -10.65 -18.87
N LYS A 335 -18.82 -9.44 -18.30
CA LYS A 335 -18.65 -9.27 -16.85
C LYS A 335 -19.95 -9.66 -16.12
N ASN A 336 -19.85 -10.60 -15.19
CA ASN A 336 -20.97 -11.06 -14.37
C ASN A 336 -21.40 -9.97 -13.36
N PRO A 337 -22.71 -9.63 -13.26
CA PRO A 337 -23.20 -8.62 -12.30
C PRO A 337 -22.92 -8.97 -10.84
N ASN A 338 -22.78 -10.25 -10.50
CA ASN A 338 -22.59 -10.73 -9.13
C ASN A 338 -21.12 -10.69 -8.67
N ILE A 339 -20.19 -10.19 -9.51
CA ILE A 339 -18.75 -10.22 -9.26
C ILE A 339 -18.18 -8.81 -9.12
N GLY A 340 -17.55 -8.55 -7.98
CA GLY A 340 -16.70 -7.37 -7.76
C GLY A 340 -17.47 -6.05 -7.73
N MET A 341 -18.23 -5.80 -6.65
CA MET A 341 -18.83 -4.49 -6.35
C MET A 341 -17.81 -3.42 -5.93
N ASN A 342 -16.52 -3.77 -5.86
CA ASN A 342 -15.44 -2.87 -5.45
C ASN A 342 -14.83 -2.07 -6.62
N GLY A 343 -15.26 -2.34 -7.86
CA GLY A 343 -14.82 -1.58 -9.04
C GLY A 343 -15.33 -0.13 -9.02
N GLY A 344 -14.51 0.82 -9.48
CA GLY A 344 -14.94 2.21 -9.66
C GLY A 344 -15.91 2.40 -10.84
N LEU A 345 -16.34 3.63 -11.06
CA LEU A 345 -17.04 4.02 -12.30
C LEU A 345 -16.09 3.96 -13.50
N TRP A 346 -16.64 3.80 -14.69
CA TRP A 346 -15.86 3.88 -15.92
C TRP A 346 -15.24 5.29 -16.08
N PRO A 347 -13.93 5.39 -16.39
CA PRO A 347 -13.24 6.67 -16.48
C PRO A 347 -13.58 7.45 -17.75
N GLY A 348 -13.78 8.77 -17.65
CA GLY A 348 -13.96 9.74 -18.76
C GLY A 348 -12.99 9.54 -19.93
N GLY A 349 -13.43 9.65 -21.19
CA GLY A 349 -12.63 9.26 -22.35
C GLY A 349 -13.42 9.10 -23.65
N ASN A 350 -12.74 8.61 -24.70
CA ASN A 350 -13.29 8.46 -26.04
C ASN A 350 -13.14 7.03 -26.58
N TYR A 351 -14.12 6.18 -26.32
CA TYR A 351 -14.10 4.76 -26.70
C TYR A 351 -15.49 4.13 -26.55
N CYS A 352 -15.68 2.95 -27.13
CA CYS A 352 -16.89 2.15 -27.01
C CYS A 352 -16.63 0.75 -26.45
N ILE A 353 -17.68 0.19 -25.85
CA ILE A 353 -17.79 -1.21 -25.40
C ILE A 353 -19.10 -1.81 -25.92
N LEU A 354 -19.27 -3.12 -25.79
CA LEU A 354 -20.50 -3.79 -26.18
C LEU A 354 -21.50 -3.77 -25.03
N GLN A 355 -22.75 -3.41 -25.32
CA GLN A 355 -23.81 -3.38 -24.32
C GLN A 355 -24.09 -4.81 -23.81
N HIS A 356 -24.39 -4.95 -22.53
CA HIS A 356 -24.95 -6.18 -21.97
C HIS A 356 -26.05 -5.85 -20.98
N GLY A 357 -27.21 -6.48 -21.15
CA GLY A 357 -28.43 -6.13 -20.44
C GLY A 357 -29.21 -4.99 -21.11
N GLU A 358 -30.11 -4.38 -20.36
CA GLU A 358 -31.09 -3.40 -20.88
C GLU A 358 -30.52 -2.01 -21.10
N SER A 359 -29.47 -1.62 -20.37
CA SER A 359 -28.91 -0.26 -20.38
C SER A 359 -27.39 -0.24 -20.39
N CYS A 360 -26.82 0.90 -20.80
CA CYS A 360 -25.38 1.11 -20.78
C CYS A 360 -24.88 1.44 -19.36
N PRO A 361 -23.62 1.10 -19.02
CA PRO A 361 -23.01 1.56 -17.77
C PRO A 361 -23.04 3.09 -17.65
N MET A 362 -23.04 3.60 -16.41
CA MET A 362 -23.12 5.03 -16.15
C MET A 362 -22.05 5.83 -16.93
N GLY A 363 -22.49 6.90 -17.59
CA GLY A 363 -21.66 7.77 -18.44
C GLY A 363 -21.59 7.35 -19.91
N PHE A 364 -21.99 6.12 -20.26
CA PHE A 364 -22.10 5.69 -21.65
C PHE A 364 -23.42 6.09 -22.30
N GLN A 365 -23.35 6.41 -23.58
CA GLN A 365 -24.49 6.67 -24.44
C GLN A 365 -24.72 5.45 -25.35
N PRO A 366 -25.98 5.02 -25.52
CA PRO A 366 -26.30 3.84 -26.32
C PRO A 366 -26.28 4.13 -27.82
N GLY A 367 -25.99 3.08 -28.58
CA GLY A 367 -26.21 3.02 -30.03
C GLY A 367 -26.26 1.58 -30.50
N SER A 368 -26.53 1.39 -31.78
CA SER A 368 -26.54 0.05 -32.37
C SER A 368 -26.09 0.08 -33.80
N VAL A 369 -25.50 -1.04 -34.22
CA VAL A 369 -25.10 -1.27 -35.60
C VAL A 369 -25.81 -2.54 -36.06
N TYR A 370 -26.38 -2.47 -37.25
CA TYR A 370 -27.15 -3.52 -37.89
C TYR A 370 -26.44 -3.90 -39.19
N TRP A 371 -26.19 -5.20 -39.33
CA TRP A 371 -25.71 -5.89 -40.51
C TRP A 371 -26.87 -6.66 -41.12
N ASP A 372 -27.12 -6.42 -42.41
CA ASP A 372 -28.06 -7.21 -43.22
C ASP A 372 -27.26 -8.39 -43.79
N ASP A 373 -27.21 -9.50 -43.03
CA ASP A 373 -26.40 -10.68 -43.36
C ASP A 373 -27.10 -11.53 -44.46
N GLU A 374 -26.42 -12.58 -44.97
CA GLU A 374 -26.89 -13.32 -46.16
C GLU A 374 -28.29 -13.94 -46.01
N ASP A 375 -29.13 -13.73 -47.03
CA ASP A 375 -30.53 -14.14 -47.06
C ASP A 375 -30.76 -15.59 -47.54
N SER A 376 -29.77 -16.21 -48.18
CA SER A 376 -29.82 -17.60 -48.67
C SER A 376 -28.76 -18.50 -48.04
N ARG A 377 -29.16 -19.63 -47.43
CA ARG A 377 -28.28 -20.61 -46.75
C ARG A 377 -27.47 -20.07 -45.56
N ASN A 378 -27.96 -19.02 -44.91
CA ASN A 378 -27.40 -18.46 -43.68
C ASN A 378 -26.98 -19.52 -42.64
N GLY A 379 -25.66 -19.61 -42.39
CA GLY A 379 -25.04 -20.47 -41.40
C GLY A 379 -24.75 -19.80 -40.04
N ASN A 380 -25.33 -18.62 -39.77
CA ASN A 380 -25.08 -17.88 -38.53
C ASN A 380 -25.31 -18.79 -37.33
N SER A 381 -24.31 -18.84 -36.47
CA SER A 381 -24.37 -19.63 -35.25
C SER A 381 -23.77 -18.85 -34.09
N HIS A 382 -24.30 -19.08 -32.89
CA HIS A 382 -23.83 -18.39 -31.71
C HIS A 382 -23.99 -19.26 -30.48
N GLY A 383 -23.21 -18.98 -29.44
CA GLY A 383 -23.26 -19.73 -28.19
C GLY A 383 -22.67 -18.98 -27.01
N GLY A 384 -23.03 -19.40 -25.80
CA GLY A 384 -22.59 -18.77 -24.56
C GLY A 384 -23.30 -17.44 -24.28
N VAL A 385 -22.62 -16.52 -23.59
CA VAL A 385 -23.16 -15.22 -23.17
C VAL A 385 -22.75 -14.13 -24.16
N LEU A 386 -23.75 -13.46 -24.74
CA LEU A 386 -23.55 -12.53 -25.85
C LEU A 386 -23.83 -11.08 -25.41
N PRO A 387 -23.26 -10.08 -26.14
CA PRO A 387 -23.72 -8.71 -25.98
C PRO A 387 -25.18 -8.56 -26.42
N THR A 388 -25.83 -7.51 -25.93
CA THR A 388 -27.23 -7.21 -26.29
C THR A 388 -27.33 -6.96 -27.79
N GLY A 389 -28.20 -7.72 -28.46
CA GLY A 389 -28.27 -7.73 -29.91
C GLY A 389 -29.24 -8.78 -30.45
N SER A 390 -29.32 -8.90 -31.77
CA SER A 390 -30.00 -9.99 -32.48
C SER A 390 -28.98 -10.73 -33.34
N TYR A 391 -28.97 -12.06 -33.28
CA TYR A 391 -27.98 -12.92 -33.96
C TYR A 391 -28.67 -14.00 -34.80
N GLY A 392 -29.80 -13.64 -35.40
CA GLY A 392 -30.62 -14.55 -36.20
C GLY A 392 -30.20 -14.49 -37.66
N ARG A 393 -31.17 -14.25 -38.54
CA ARG A 393 -30.93 -14.03 -39.97
C ARG A 393 -30.04 -12.81 -40.23
N ASN A 394 -30.21 -11.75 -39.46
CA ASN A 394 -29.41 -10.53 -39.54
C ASN A 394 -28.80 -10.24 -38.18
N THR A 395 -27.62 -9.63 -38.18
CA THR A 395 -26.92 -9.31 -36.95
C THR A 395 -27.14 -7.86 -36.54
N LYS A 396 -27.57 -7.66 -35.30
CA LYS A 396 -27.59 -6.33 -34.66
C LYS A 396 -26.81 -6.42 -33.38
N ILE A 397 -25.87 -5.50 -33.18
CA ILE A 397 -25.11 -5.39 -31.93
C ILE A 397 -25.32 -4.00 -31.35
N ASN A 398 -25.64 -3.95 -30.06
CA ASN A 398 -25.74 -2.70 -29.34
C ASN A 398 -24.41 -2.34 -28.67
N TYR A 399 -24.10 -1.06 -28.71
CA TYR A 399 -22.87 -0.48 -28.19
C TYR A 399 -23.18 0.57 -27.14
N CYS A 400 -22.19 0.76 -26.28
CA CYS A 400 -22.14 1.82 -25.30
C CYS A 400 -20.87 2.62 -25.61
N CYS A 401 -21.01 3.89 -25.96
CA CYS A 401 -19.88 4.77 -26.31
C CYS A 401 -19.79 5.98 -25.39
N ARG A 402 -18.57 6.51 -25.20
CA ARG A 402 -18.31 7.78 -24.49
C ARG A 402 -17.44 8.69 -25.33
N ASP A 403 -17.69 9.99 -25.19
CA ASP A 403 -16.94 11.11 -25.75
C ASP A 403 -16.71 12.23 -24.71
N ASP A 404 -16.82 11.89 -23.42
CA ASP A 404 -16.71 12.80 -22.27
C ASP A 404 -15.26 13.05 -21.80
N GLY A 405 -14.26 12.66 -22.60
CA GLY A 405 -12.84 12.89 -22.30
C GLY A 405 -11.94 12.82 -23.53
N GLN A 406 -10.70 13.29 -23.38
CA GLN A 406 -9.71 13.32 -24.45
C GLN A 406 -8.96 11.98 -24.56
N TYR A 407 -8.78 11.49 -25.79
CA TYR A 407 -8.11 10.21 -26.06
C TYR A 407 -6.66 10.14 -25.56
N ASN A 408 -5.96 11.28 -25.50
CA ASN A 408 -4.56 11.37 -25.08
C ASN A 408 -4.38 11.50 -23.56
N THR A 409 -5.46 11.61 -22.79
CA THR A 409 -5.42 11.60 -21.33
C THR A 409 -5.52 10.14 -20.86
N PRO A 410 -4.46 9.52 -20.31
CA PRO A 410 -4.48 8.08 -20.04
C PRO A 410 -5.50 7.69 -18.98
N ILE A 411 -6.41 6.78 -19.31
CA ILE A 411 -7.40 6.24 -18.38
C ILE A 411 -6.84 5.06 -17.58
N ALA A 412 -7.34 4.86 -16.36
CA ALA A 412 -6.98 3.73 -15.52
C ALA A 412 -7.97 2.57 -15.72
N LEU A 413 -7.49 1.46 -16.26
CA LEU A 413 -8.20 0.19 -16.38
C LEU A 413 -7.25 -0.95 -15.94
N PRO A 414 -7.77 -2.13 -15.56
CA PRO A 414 -6.93 -3.29 -15.27
C PRO A 414 -5.94 -3.56 -16.40
N ASN A 415 -4.66 -3.58 -16.04
CA ASN A 415 -3.57 -3.74 -17.01
C ASN A 415 -2.91 -5.12 -16.92
N SER A 416 -3.38 -6.03 -16.06
CA SER A 416 -2.75 -7.35 -15.85
C SER A 416 -2.89 -8.29 -17.06
N ARG A 417 -3.91 -8.10 -17.90
CA ARG A 417 -4.15 -8.92 -19.11
C ARG A 417 -4.52 -8.01 -20.28
N PRO A 418 -4.19 -8.41 -21.52
CA PRO A 418 -4.66 -7.69 -22.71
C PRO A 418 -6.18 -7.59 -22.78
N PHE A 419 -6.68 -6.56 -23.45
CA PHE A 419 -8.11 -6.38 -23.71
C PHE A 419 -8.35 -5.50 -24.94
N TYR A 420 -9.59 -5.46 -25.39
CA TYR A 420 -10.03 -4.62 -26.50
C TYR A 420 -11.02 -3.54 -26.03
N LEU A 421 -10.86 -2.33 -26.56
CA LEU A 421 -11.94 -1.35 -26.65
C LEU A 421 -12.20 -1.06 -28.12
N LEU A 422 -13.39 -0.54 -28.45
CA LEU A 422 -13.69 -0.12 -29.80
C LEU A 422 -13.42 1.38 -29.94
N ARG A 423 -12.82 1.76 -31.07
CA ARG A 423 -12.48 3.15 -31.37
C ARG A 423 -13.78 3.91 -31.67
N PHE A 424 -13.91 5.16 -31.18
CA PHE A 424 -15.14 5.94 -31.33
C PHE A 424 -15.03 7.12 -32.30
N THR A 425 -14.53 8.29 -31.88
CA THR A 425 -14.40 9.47 -32.77
C THR A 425 -12.98 10.02 -32.86
N SER A 426 -12.07 9.48 -32.05
CA SER A 426 -10.67 9.88 -31.94
C SER A 426 -9.75 8.69 -32.19
N PRO A 427 -8.42 8.85 -32.23
CA PRO A 427 -7.49 7.72 -32.13
C PRO A 427 -7.73 6.90 -30.86
N CYS A 428 -7.16 5.70 -30.78
CA CYS A 428 -7.38 4.85 -29.60
C CYS A 428 -7.07 5.56 -28.27
N GLN A 429 -8.03 5.49 -27.34
CA GLN A 429 -7.90 6.01 -25.98
C GLN A 429 -6.63 5.48 -25.31
N MET A 430 -5.78 6.34 -24.78
CA MET A 430 -4.60 5.91 -24.03
C MET A 430 -5.02 5.26 -22.72
N VAL A 431 -4.42 4.11 -22.39
CA VAL A 431 -4.63 3.39 -21.12
C VAL A 431 -3.30 3.36 -20.35
N LYS A 432 -3.35 3.73 -19.07
CA LYS A 432 -2.16 3.82 -18.21
C LYS A 432 -1.43 2.48 -18.13
N GLY A 433 -0.16 2.46 -18.53
CA GLY A 433 0.71 1.28 -18.46
C GLY A 433 0.50 0.23 -19.56
N MET A 434 -0.26 0.55 -20.60
CA MET A 434 -0.52 -0.36 -21.74
C MET A 434 -0.05 0.27 -23.06
N TYR A 435 0.50 -0.56 -23.95
CA TYR A 435 0.69 -0.23 -25.37
C TYR A 435 -0.61 -0.51 -26.12
N VAL A 436 -0.99 0.41 -27.02
CA VAL A 436 -2.18 0.27 -27.87
C VAL A 436 -1.80 0.06 -29.32
N ARG A 437 -2.45 -0.90 -29.97
CA ARG A 437 -2.38 -1.16 -31.40
C ARG A 437 -3.77 -1.03 -32.02
N GLU A 438 -3.89 -0.28 -33.10
CA GLU A 438 -5.14 -0.22 -33.85
C GLU A 438 -5.27 -1.45 -34.74
N GLU A 439 -6.45 -2.06 -34.74
CA GLU A 439 -6.83 -3.19 -35.58
C GLU A 439 -8.16 -2.86 -36.25
N SER A 440 -8.38 -3.35 -37.47
CA SER A 440 -9.65 -3.15 -38.17
C SER A 440 -10.19 -4.48 -38.65
N VAL A 441 -11.50 -4.62 -38.61
CA VAL A 441 -12.20 -5.74 -39.21
C VAL A 441 -13.14 -5.20 -40.27
N ASP A 442 -12.94 -5.69 -41.49
CA ASP A 442 -13.75 -5.41 -42.66
C ASP A 442 -14.84 -6.46 -42.79
N PHE A 443 -16.07 -5.99 -42.97
CA PHE A 443 -17.25 -6.80 -43.25
C PHE A 443 -17.65 -6.54 -44.70
N ASP A 444 -17.42 -7.51 -45.58
CA ASP A 444 -18.10 -7.62 -46.88
C ASP A 444 -19.51 -8.10 -46.57
N ASP A 445 -20.53 -7.25 -46.75
CA ASP A 445 -21.93 -7.59 -46.49
C ASP A 445 -22.70 -7.59 -47.81
N GLU A 446 -23.85 -8.29 -47.87
CA GLU A 446 -24.74 -8.51 -49.04
C GLU A 446 -24.60 -7.51 -50.21
N ASP A 447 -24.34 -8.05 -51.41
CA ASP A 447 -24.15 -7.28 -52.65
C ASP A 447 -25.47 -6.76 -53.27
N HIS A 448 -26.63 -7.20 -52.74
CA HIS A 448 -27.96 -6.87 -53.25
C HIS A 448 -28.89 -6.34 -52.14
N ASN A 449 -29.43 -5.12 -52.33
CA ASN A 449 -30.39 -4.48 -51.40
C ASN A 449 -29.95 -4.36 -49.93
N ASN A 450 -28.64 -4.25 -49.68
CA ASN A 450 -28.04 -4.04 -48.37
C ASN A 450 -28.72 -2.92 -47.54
N LYS A 451 -29.26 -3.28 -46.37
CA LYS A 451 -29.89 -2.35 -45.41
C LYS A 451 -29.05 -2.10 -44.15
N ASN A 452 -27.74 -2.23 -44.24
CA ASN A 452 -26.81 -1.84 -43.20
C ASN A 452 -27.17 -0.47 -42.62
N SER A 453 -27.27 -0.41 -41.29
CA SER A 453 -27.63 0.83 -40.61
C SER A 453 -26.95 0.94 -39.26
N ALA A 454 -26.70 2.17 -38.84
CA ALA A 454 -26.21 2.47 -37.51
C ALA A 454 -27.07 3.60 -36.90
N THR A 455 -27.32 3.50 -35.59
CA THR A 455 -28.17 4.44 -34.85
C THR A 455 -27.53 4.78 -33.51
N GLY A 456 -27.75 5.99 -33.01
CA GLY A 456 -27.18 6.44 -31.74
C GLY A 456 -25.66 6.54 -31.78
N LYS A 457 -24.99 6.25 -30.66
CA LYS A 457 -23.52 6.35 -30.54
C LYS A 457 -22.89 4.97 -30.76
N HIS A 458 -22.10 4.83 -31.81
CA HIS A 458 -21.54 3.55 -32.25
C HIS A 458 -20.06 3.69 -32.68
N PRO A 459 -19.28 2.60 -32.71
CA PRO A 459 -17.86 2.62 -33.06
C PRO A 459 -17.55 3.24 -34.43
N LEU A 460 -16.33 3.76 -34.58
CA LEU A 460 -15.84 4.36 -35.81
C LEU A 460 -15.86 3.37 -36.98
N GLY A 461 -16.27 3.85 -38.16
CA GLY A 461 -16.26 3.09 -39.42
C GLY A 461 -17.54 2.28 -39.68
N THR A 462 -18.59 2.52 -38.89
CA THR A 462 -19.94 1.95 -39.09
C THR A 462 -20.93 3.04 -39.55
N GLY A 463 -21.99 2.64 -40.28
CA GLY A 463 -23.08 3.53 -40.68
C GLY A 463 -22.90 4.35 -41.97
N GLY A 464 -21.92 4.01 -42.84
CA GLY A 464 -21.53 4.88 -43.97
C GLY A 464 -21.37 4.25 -45.36
N GLY A 465 -21.81 3.01 -45.61
CA GLY A 465 -21.65 2.38 -46.93
C GLY A 465 -22.16 0.94 -47.02
N ARG A 466 -21.89 0.28 -48.16
CA ARG A 466 -22.20 -1.15 -48.40
C ARG A 466 -21.46 -2.04 -47.40
N ASN A 467 -20.17 -1.81 -47.20
CA ASN A 467 -19.33 -2.59 -46.29
C ASN A 467 -19.09 -1.82 -44.99
N GLN A 468 -19.07 -2.53 -43.87
CA GLN A 468 -18.77 -1.93 -42.57
C GLN A 468 -17.33 -2.22 -42.16
N ARG A 469 -16.63 -1.24 -41.57
CA ARG A 469 -15.29 -1.44 -41.02
C ARG A 469 -15.27 -1.06 -39.55
N LEU A 470 -15.22 -2.05 -38.66
CA LEU A 470 -15.06 -1.79 -37.23
C LEU A 470 -13.60 -1.60 -36.85
N MET A 471 -13.34 -0.53 -36.10
CA MET A 471 -12.01 -0.20 -35.58
C MET A 471 -11.88 -0.60 -34.11
N TYR A 472 -10.85 -1.39 -33.82
CA TYR A 472 -10.51 -1.93 -32.52
C TYR A 472 -9.20 -1.35 -31.99
N CYS A 473 -9.12 -1.23 -30.68
CA CYS A 473 -7.94 -0.81 -29.95
C CYS A 473 -7.50 -1.98 -29.07
N TYR A 474 -6.40 -2.64 -29.46
CA TYR A 474 -5.81 -3.75 -28.70
C TYR A 474 -4.81 -3.22 -27.68
N TYR A 475 -5.10 -3.41 -26.39
CA TYR A 475 -4.23 -3.00 -25.29
C TYR A 475 -3.42 -4.18 -24.78
N SER A 476 -2.11 -4.02 -24.68
CA SER A 476 -1.19 -5.04 -24.20
C SER A 476 -0.05 -4.46 -23.36
N HIS A 477 0.62 -5.30 -22.57
CA HIS A 477 1.71 -4.86 -21.69
C HIS A 477 2.85 -4.17 -22.45
N LEU A 478 3.43 -3.15 -21.81
CA LEU A 478 4.71 -2.59 -22.23
C LEU A 478 5.77 -3.68 -22.11
N ARG A 479 6.23 -4.24 -23.24
CA ARG A 479 7.41 -5.10 -23.24
C ARG A 479 8.60 -4.24 -22.83
N ALA A 480 9.25 -4.56 -21.71
CA ALA A 480 10.56 -4.03 -21.40
C ALA A 480 11.49 -4.40 -22.56
N LYS A 481 12.04 -3.38 -23.23
CA LYS A 481 13.11 -3.56 -24.21
C LYS A 481 14.43 -3.74 -23.49
#